data_AF-A0A4R9R5F7-F1
#
_entry.id   AF-A0A4R9R5F7-F1
#
_cell.length_a   1.000
_cell.length_b   1.000
_cell.length_c   1.000
_cell.angle_alpha   90.00
_cell.angle_beta   90.00
_cell.angle_gamma   90.00
#
_symmetry.space_group_name_H-M   'P 1'
#
loop_
_entity.id
_entity.type
_entity.pdbx_description
1 polymer ?
#
loop_
_entity_poly.entity_id
_entity_poly.type
_entity_poly.pdbx_seq_one_letter_code
_entity_poly.pdbx_strand_id
1 'polypeptide(L)'
;MRAAVAFIVLVALTSIDGQPACSQEWTPSQDSVRDATQTVTDYFSMLDSGNPERAYQMMDDAAKSSIPPTMFAEQSEKCRSQSGPLLERKLLKFTWLKDPADAPFPGIYAAVDIATRFEKIDRHCGYIVLYQQPSGGAFHVMRAESNFIDNATAKKIETTNSKLELDKAWAELSRNCPNFR
;
A
#
# COMPACT_ATOMS: atom_id res chain seq x y z
N MET A 1 -32.41 -74.58 -10.24
CA MET A 1 -33.03 -73.50 -11.04
C MET A 1 -32.86 -72.19 -10.29
N ARG A 2 -32.36 -71.17 -11.02
CA ARG A 2 -32.23 -69.75 -10.66
C ARG A 2 -31.14 -69.38 -9.63
N ALA A 3 -30.04 -68.89 -10.20
CA ALA A 3 -28.93 -68.19 -9.58
C ALA A 3 -29.24 -66.69 -9.38
N ALA A 4 -28.52 -66.03 -8.46
CA ALA A 4 -28.00 -64.66 -8.53
C ALA A 4 -27.36 -64.32 -7.15
N VAL A 5 -26.04 -64.41 -7.00
CA VAL A 5 -25.02 -63.35 -7.18
C VAL A 5 -25.03 -62.30 -6.05
N ALA A 6 -23.95 -62.32 -5.27
CA ALA A 6 -23.61 -61.38 -4.21
C ALA A 6 -23.08 -60.05 -4.78
N PHE A 7 -23.36 -58.93 -4.11
CA PHE A 7 -22.52 -57.73 -4.19
C PHE A 7 -22.49 -56.99 -2.84
N ILE A 8 -21.29 -56.96 -2.25
CA ILE A 8 -20.89 -56.08 -1.16
C ILE A 8 -20.82 -54.67 -1.75
N VAL A 9 -21.62 -53.74 -1.23
CA VAL A 9 -21.45 -52.31 -1.53
C VAL A 9 -20.60 -51.70 -0.42
N LEU A 10 -19.32 -51.54 -0.73
CA LEU A 10 -18.36 -50.72 -0.01
C LEU A 10 -18.78 -49.25 -0.20
N VAL A 11 -19.32 -48.60 0.83
CA VAL A 11 -19.53 -47.14 0.80
C VAL A 11 -18.17 -46.50 1.06
N ALA A 12 -17.42 -46.24 -0.01
CA ALA A 12 -16.28 -45.35 0.04
C ALA A 12 -16.81 -43.92 0.24
N LEU A 13 -16.58 -43.38 1.44
CA LEU A 13 -16.64 -41.95 1.70
C LEU A 13 -15.58 -41.29 0.81
N THR A 14 -15.96 -40.87 -0.39
CA THR A 14 -15.15 -39.91 -1.13
C THR A 14 -15.39 -38.56 -0.50
N SER A 15 -14.47 -38.15 0.38
CA SER A 15 -14.23 -36.75 0.68
C SER A 15 -14.13 -36.02 -0.66
N ILE A 16 -15.10 -35.14 -0.93
CA ILE A 16 -14.87 -34.07 -1.90
C ILE A 16 -13.85 -33.17 -1.22
N ASP A 17 -12.57 -33.47 -1.42
CA ASP A 17 -11.50 -32.53 -1.17
C ASP A 17 -11.75 -31.37 -2.12
N GLY A 18 -12.49 -30.37 -1.62
CA GLY A 18 -12.50 -29.03 -2.16
C GLY A 18 -11.09 -28.50 -2.04
N GLN A 19 -10.24 -28.83 -3.02
CA GLN A 19 -9.00 -28.11 -3.23
C GLN A 19 -9.37 -26.63 -3.33
N PRO A 20 -8.85 -25.74 -2.46
CA PRO A 20 -8.98 -24.32 -2.69
C PRO A 20 -8.37 -24.09 -4.07
N ALA A 21 -9.20 -23.64 -5.01
CA ALA A 21 -8.72 -23.22 -6.31
C ALA A 21 -7.65 -22.17 -6.05
N CYS A 22 -6.38 -22.54 -6.19
CA CYS A 22 -5.30 -21.58 -6.35
C CYS A 22 -5.78 -20.59 -7.39
N SER A 23 -5.92 -19.35 -6.95
CA SER A 23 -6.50 -18.24 -7.68
C SER A 23 -6.05 -18.30 -9.14
N GLN A 24 -7.01 -18.36 -10.05
CA GLN A 24 -6.84 -17.89 -11.42
C GLN A 24 -5.96 -16.63 -11.37
N GLU A 25 -4.86 -16.58 -12.13
CA GLU A 25 -3.94 -15.44 -12.16
C GLU A 25 -4.74 -14.17 -12.40
N TRP A 26 -5.06 -13.47 -11.32
CA TRP A 26 -5.91 -12.30 -11.37
C TRP A 26 -5.04 -11.11 -11.72
N THR A 27 -5.47 -10.34 -12.72
CA THR A 27 -4.82 -9.11 -13.15
C THR A 27 -5.81 -7.96 -13.07
N PRO A 28 -5.35 -6.76 -12.70
CA PRO A 28 -6.22 -5.58 -12.64
C PRO A 28 -6.69 -5.21 -14.05
N SER A 29 -7.92 -4.72 -14.18
CA SER A 29 -8.37 -4.11 -15.43
C SER A 29 -7.67 -2.77 -15.67
N GLN A 30 -7.70 -2.28 -16.90
CA GLN A 30 -7.18 -0.94 -17.21
C GLN A 30 -7.92 0.16 -16.43
N ASP A 31 -9.22 -0.03 -16.19
CA ASP A 31 -10.02 0.86 -15.36
C ASP A 31 -9.52 0.86 -13.90
N SER A 32 -9.27 -0.33 -13.32
CA SER A 32 -8.72 -0.42 -11.97
C SER A 32 -7.37 0.30 -11.85
N VAL A 33 -6.49 0.15 -12.85
CA VAL A 33 -5.19 0.85 -12.86
C VAL A 33 -5.36 2.36 -12.91
N ARG A 34 -6.24 2.86 -13.78
CA ARG A 34 -6.54 4.30 -13.88
C ARG A 34 -7.12 4.82 -12.57
N ASP A 35 -8.12 4.15 -12.02
CA ASP A 35 -8.86 4.61 -10.85
C ASP A 35 -7.98 4.58 -9.58
N ALA A 36 -7.12 3.55 -9.45
CA ALA A 36 -6.10 3.52 -8.40
C ALA A 36 -5.09 4.66 -8.55
N THR A 37 -4.59 4.91 -9.78
CA THR A 37 -3.66 6.01 -10.06
C THR A 37 -4.26 7.37 -9.70
N GLN A 38 -5.53 7.59 -10.07
CA GLN A 38 -6.27 8.80 -9.74
C GLN A 38 -6.44 8.95 -8.22
N THR A 39 -6.82 7.88 -7.53
CA THR A 39 -6.98 7.88 -6.06
C THR A 39 -5.70 8.27 -5.34
N VAL A 40 -4.55 7.69 -5.75
CA VAL A 40 -3.25 8.07 -5.19
C VAL A 40 -2.95 9.56 -5.46
N THR A 41 -3.17 10.01 -6.69
CA THR A 41 -2.87 11.38 -7.11
C THR A 41 -3.70 12.40 -6.32
N ASP A 42 -5.00 12.16 -6.17
CA ASP A 42 -5.91 13.02 -5.43
C ASP A 42 -5.57 13.04 -3.94
N TYR A 43 -5.30 11.88 -3.34
CA TYR A 43 -4.94 11.78 -1.92
C TYR A 43 -3.73 12.64 -1.59
N PHE A 44 -2.66 12.51 -2.36
CA PHE A 44 -1.47 13.32 -2.11
C PHE A 44 -1.66 14.79 -2.48
N SER A 45 -2.43 15.10 -3.54
CA SER A 45 -2.77 16.48 -3.90
C SER A 45 -3.48 17.20 -2.74
N MET A 46 -4.40 16.52 -2.04
CA MET A 46 -5.04 17.07 -0.84
C MET A 46 -4.04 17.32 0.28
N LEU A 47 -3.10 16.41 0.53
CA LEU A 47 -2.05 16.61 1.54
C LEU A 47 -1.11 17.77 1.19
N ASP A 48 -0.64 17.83 -0.05
CA ASP A 48 0.31 18.85 -0.50
C ASP A 48 -0.31 20.25 -0.52
N SER A 49 -1.61 20.33 -0.80
CA SER A 49 -2.39 21.58 -0.77
C SER A 49 -2.86 21.99 0.64
N GLY A 50 -2.51 21.23 1.68
CA GLY A 50 -2.88 21.55 3.06
C GLY A 50 -4.33 21.26 3.41
N ASN A 51 -4.95 20.26 2.77
CA ASN A 51 -6.32 19.81 3.02
C ASN A 51 -6.36 18.39 3.64
N PRO A 52 -5.78 18.18 4.84
CA PRO A 52 -5.69 16.84 5.43
C PRO A 52 -7.06 16.25 5.76
N GLU A 53 -8.09 17.04 6.03
CA GLU A 53 -9.45 16.55 6.27
C GLU A 53 -10.02 15.88 5.01
N ARG A 54 -9.69 16.39 3.82
CA ARG A 54 -10.12 15.80 2.55
C ARG A 54 -9.34 14.53 2.23
N ALA A 55 -8.04 14.52 2.48
CA ALA A 55 -7.24 13.31 2.39
C ALA A 55 -7.76 12.22 3.35
N TYR A 56 -8.10 12.59 4.59
CA TYR A 56 -8.65 11.68 5.59
C TYR A 56 -9.99 11.07 5.14
N GLN A 57 -10.85 11.83 4.47
CA GLN A 57 -12.11 11.30 3.93
C GLN A 57 -11.90 10.17 2.91
N MET A 58 -10.78 10.18 2.18
CA MET A 58 -10.44 9.15 1.18
C MET A 58 -9.94 7.84 1.80
N MET A 59 -9.62 7.83 3.10
CA MET A 59 -9.19 6.62 3.80
C MET A 59 -10.36 5.66 4.03
N ASP A 60 -10.09 4.36 4.09
CA ASP A 60 -11.11 3.40 4.50
C ASP A 60 -11.37 3.43 6.00
N ASP A 61 -12.43 2.74 6.42
CA ASP A 61 -12.90 2.73 7.80
C ASP A 61 -11.92 2.07 8.78
N ALA A 62 -11.17 1.05 8.35
CA ALA A 62 -10.17 0.42 9.20
C ALA A 62 -8.99 1.36 9.46
N ALA A 63 -8.54 2.07 8.43
CA ALA A 63 -7.52 3.10 8.57
C ALA A 63 -8.00 4.26 9.48
N LYS A 64 -9.24 4.74 9.29
CA LYS A 64 -9.86 5.77 10.14
C LYS A 64 -10.04 5.32 11.60
N SER A 65 -10.35 4.04 11.83
CA SER A 65 -10.49 3.50 13.19
C SER A 65 -9.17 3.48 13.96
N SER A 66 -8.04 3.45 13.25
CA SER A 66 -6.70 3.37 13.83
C SER A 66 -6.07 4.75 14.05
N ILE A 67 -6.51 5.77 13.31
CA ILE A 67 -5.91 7.11 13.33
C ILE A 67 -7.01 8.15 13.57
N PRO A 68 -7.04 8.81 14.74
CA PRO A 68 -7.96 9.91 14.98
C PRO A 68 -7.77 11.05 13.97
N PRO A 69 -8.84 11.72 13.52
CA PRO A 69 -8.74 12.77 12.49
C PRO A 69 -7.84 13.93 12.91
N THR A 70 -7.85 14.30 14.19
CA THR A 70 -6.98 15.37 14.73
C THR A 70 -5.50 14.99 14.65
N MET A 71 -5.17 13.76 15.04
CA MET A 71 -3.80 13.22 14.93
C MET A 71 -3.34 13.16 13.47
N PHE A 72 -4.22 12.76 12.55
CA PHE A 72 -3.91 12.74 11.12
C PHE A 72 -3.61 14.15 10.59
N ALA A 73 -4.44 15.14 10.94
CA ALA A 73 -4.26 16.52 10.53
C ALA A 73 -2.95 17.12 11.08
N GLU A 74 -2.67 16.94 12.37
CA GLU A 74 -1.43 17.39 13.01
C GLU A 74 -0.19 16.77 12.36
N GLN A 75 -0.22 15.46 12.11
CA GLN A 75 0.90 14.76 11.47
C GLN A 75 1.09 15.20 10.01
N SER A 76 0.01 15.45 9.28
CA SER A 76 0.05 15.96 7.90
C SER A 76 0.62 17.37 7.83
N GLU A 77 0.19 18.26 8.72
CA GLU A 77 0.69 19.63 8.79
C GLU A 77 2.18 19.66 9.19
N LYS A 78 2.56 18.86 10.20
CA LYS A 78 3.95 18.71 10.61
C LYS A 78 4.81 18.24 9.44
N CYS A 79 4.36 17.20 8.72
CA CYS A 79 5.07 16.69 7.55
C CYS A 79 5.25 17.78 6.49
N ARG A 80 4.18 18.49 6.10
CA ARG A 80 4.22 19.58 5.10
C ARG A 80 5.15 20.72 5.49
N SER A 81 5.15 21.13 6.76
CA SER A 81 6.04 22.17 7.29
C SER A 81 7.52 21.74 7.23
N GLN A 82 7.79 20.50 7.60
CA GLN A 82 9.14 19.92 7.63
C GLN A 82 9.69 19.68 6.22
N SER A 83 8.87 19.17 5.30
CA SER A 83 9.29 18.83 3.94
C SER A 83 9.40 20.04 3.01
N GLY A 84 8.60 21.09 3.26
CA GLY A 84 8.47 22.21 2.33
C GLY A 84 7.65 21.83 1.09
N PRO A 85 7.59 22.72 0.09
CA PRO A 85 6.85 22.51 -1.15
C PRO A 85 7.26 21.21 -1.88
N LEU A 86 6.25 20.56 -2.49
CA LEU A 86 6.46 19.47 -3.43
C LEU A 86 7.17 20.00 -4.69
N LEU A 87 8.24 19.33 -5.10
CA LEU A 87 8.92 19.57 -6.38
C LEU A 87 8.52 18.53 -7.43
N GLU A 88 8.45 17.26 -7.03
CA GLU A 88 8.12 16.14 -7.92
C GLU A 88 7.60 14.94 -7.11
N ARG A 89 6.61 14.22 -7.61
CA ARG A 89 6.23 12.90 -7.10
C ARG A 89 6.14 11.90 -8.24
N LYS A 90 6.77 10.75 -8.09
CA LYS A 90 6.72 9.63 -9.04
C LYS A 90 6.03 8.46 -8.39
N LEU A 91 4.98 7.97 -9.06
CA LEU A 91 4.43 6.65 -8.79
C LEU A 91 5.30 5.63 -9.52
N LEU A 92 5.85 4.69 -8.77
CA LEU A 92 6.79 3.71 -9.28
C LEU A 92 6.04 2.44 -9.68
N LYS A 93 6.18 1.37 -8.88
CA LYS A 93 5.58 0.08 -9.14
C LYS A 93 4.21 -0.03 -8.47
N PHE A 94 3.25 -0.60 -9.18
CA PHE A 94 2.01 -1.09 -8.60
C PHE A 94 2.12 -2.60 -8.37
N THR A 95 1.84 -3.03 -7.15
CA THR A 95 1.71 -4.44 -6.78
C THR A 95 0.25 -4.71 -6.45
N TRP A 96 -0.34 -5.65 -7.18
CA TRP A 96 -1.77 -5.95 -7.13
C TRP A 96 -2.01 -7.30 -6.49
N LEU A 97 -2.95 -7.36 -5.55
CA LEU A 97 -3.34 -8.58 -4.86
C LEU A 97 -4.87 -8.65 -4.82
N LYS A 98 -5.42 -9.83 -5.08
CA LYS A 98 -6.84 -10.13 -4.90
C LYS A 98 -6.98 -11.12 -3.76
N ASP A 99 -7.80 -10.75 -2.78
CA ASP A 99 -8.14 -11.56 -1.61
C ASP A 99 -6.89 -12.17 -0.91
N PRO A 100 -5.82 -11.38 -0.63
CA PRO A 100 -4.64 -11.90 0.04
C PRO A 100 -4.97 -12.43 1.44
N ALA A 101 -4.44 -13.60 1.78
CA ALA A 101 -4.83 -14.37 2.97
C ALA A 101 -4.51 -13.67 4.30
N ASP A 102 -3.56 -12.74 4.31
CA ASP A 102 -3.10 -11.98 5.47
C ASP A 102 -3.70 -10.57 5.56
N ALA A 103 -4.57 -10.18 4.62
CA ALA A 103 -5.22 -8.87 4.69
C ALA A 103 -6.44 -8.86 5.62
N PRO A 104 -6.80 -7.69 6.17
CA PRO A 104 -7.92 -7.58 7.12
C PRO A 104 -9.27 -7.97 6.53
N PHE A 105 -9.48 -7.75 5.23
CA PHE A 105 -10.74 -8.01 4.53
C PHE A 105 -10.50 -8.59 3.13
N PRO A 106 -11.43 -9.38 2.56
CA PRO A 106 -11.40 -9.72 1.14
C PRO A 106 -11.59 -8.46 0.28
N GLY A 107 -11.03 -8.48 -0.93
CA GLY A 107 -11.12 -7.41 -1.92
C GLY A 107 -9.89 -7.31 -2.81
N ILE A 108 -9.77 -6.17 -3.50
CA ILE A 108 -8.60 -5.84 -4.33
C ILE A 108 -7.72 -4.88 -3.56
N TYR A 109 -6.43 -5.17 -3.53
CA TYR A 109 -5.39 -4.35 -2.94
C TYR A 109 -4.41 -3.90 -4.01
N ALA A 110 -4.07 -2.60 -3.98
CA ALA A 110 -3.02 -2.04 -4.82
C ALA A 110 -2.00 -1.33 -3.94
N ALA A 111 -0.80 -1.88 -3.81
CA ALA A 111 0.32 -1.21 -3.17
C ALA A 111 1.11 -0.44 -4.24
N VAL A 112 1.37 0.84 -4.00
CA VAL A 112 2.10 1.71 -4.93
C VAL A 112 3.30 2.29 -4.21
N ASP A 113 4.51 2.01 -4.71
CA ASP A 113 5.73 2.63 -4.22
C ASP A 113 5.89 4.03 -4.80
N ILE A 114 6.40 4.95 -4.00
CA ILE A 114 6.45 6.38 -4.31
C ILE A 114 7.84 6.92 -4.03
N ALA A 115 8.39 7.64 -5.00
CA ALA A 115 9.52 8.53 -4.81
C ALA A 115 9.03 9.97 -4.85
N THR A 116 9.42 10.78 -3.86
CA THR A 116 8.99 12.18 -3.80
C THR A 116 10.22 13.06 -3.62
N ARG A 117 10.20 14.23 -4.25
CA ARG A 117 11.16 15.30 -4.01
C ARG A 117 10.42 16.48 -3.42
N PHE A 118 10.86 16.90 -2.24
CA PHE A 118 10.41 18.14 -1.60
C PHE A 118 11.61 19.07 -1.45
N GLU A 119 11.36 20.37 -1.26
CA GLU A 119 12.43 21.37 -1.13
C GLU A 119 13.40 21.08 0.02
N LYS A 120 12.92 20.58 1.16
CA LYS A 120 13.70 20.37 2.40
C LYS A 120 14.07 18.91 2.67
N ILE A 121 13.78 18.02 1.73
CA ILE A 121 14.01 16.58 1.89
C ILE A 121 15.10 16.11 0.92
N ASP A 122 16.17 15.53 1.47
CA ASP A 122 17.32 15.05 0.68
C ASP A 122 16.92 13.79 -0.09
N ARG A 123 16.29 12.85 0.62
CA ARG A 123 15.86 11.55 0.09
C ARG A 123 14.53 11.16 0.70
N HIS A 124 13.64 10.63 -0.12
CA HIS A 124 12.33 10.14 0.31
C HIS A 124 11.91 8.92 -0.50
N CYS A 125 11.37 7.93 0.22
CA CYS A 125 10.62 6.83 -0.35
C CYS A 125 9.38 6.61 0.53
N GLY A 126 8.32 6.13 -0.09
CA GLY A 126 7.10 5.80 0.62
C GLY A 126 6.31 4.77 -0.14
N TYR A 127 5.21 4.35 0.43
CA TYR A 127 4.23 3.55 -0.28
C TYR A 127 2.82 3.86 0.21
N ILE A 128 1.86 3.59 -0.64
CA ILE A 128 0.43 3.69 -0.33
C ILE A 128 -0.24 2.37 -0.69
N VAL A 129 -1.12 1.90 0.18
CA VAL A 129 -1.96 0.73 -0.05
C VAL A 129 -3.37 1.21 -0.24
N LEU A 130 -3.94 0.89 -1.39
CA LEU A 130 -5.34 1.09 -1.70
C LEU A 130 -6.12 -0.20 -1.50
N TYR A 131 -7.38 -0.06 -1.10
CA TYR A 131 -8.34 -1.14 -0.95
C TYR A 131 -9.62 -0.85 -1.73
N GLN A 132 -10.16 -1.87 -2.42
CA GLN A 132 -11.48 -1.86 -3.04
C GLN A 132 -12.24 -3.11 -2.61
N GLN A 133 -13.49 -2.92 -2.21
CA GLN A 133 -14.35 -4.00 -1.72
C GLN A 133 -14.64 -5.05 -2.82
N PRO A 134 -14.97 -6.31 -2.47
CA PRO A 134 -15.30 -7.35 -3.46
C PRO A 134 -16.47 -6.99 -4.38
N SER A 135 -17.40 -6.17 -3.90
CA SER A 135 -18.52 -5.63 -4.66
C SER A 135 -18.13 -4.55 -5.69
N GLY A 136 -16.85 -4.18 -5.77
CA GLY A 136 -16.36 -3.03 -6.53
C GLY A 136 -16.52 -1.70 -5.76
N GLY A 137 -16.55 -0.60 -6.50
CA GLY A 137 -16.65 0.76 -5.93
C GLY A 137 -15.36 1.56 -6.08
N ALA A 138 -15.21 2.65 -5.33
CA ALA A 138 -13.98 3.44 -5.34
C ALA A 138 -12.85 2.70 -4.61
N PHE A 139 -11.60 3.03 -4.96
CA PHE A 139 -10.48 2.71 -4.10
C PHE A 139 -10.43 3.67 -2.91
N HIS A 140 -10.07 3.13 -1.75
CA HIS A 140 -9.85 3.87 -0.52
C HIS A 140 -8.42 3.67 -0.04
N VAL A 141 -7.86 4.67 0.64
CA VAL A 141 -6.52 4.59 1.21
C VAL A 141 -6.55 3.80 2.52
N MET A 142 -5.91 2.63 2.53
CA MET A 142 -5.80 1.79 3.72
C MET A 142 -4.56 2.08 4.54
N ARG A 143 -3.48 2.43 3.86
CA ARG A 143 -2.20 2.72 4.50
C ARG A 143 -1.41 3.67 3.64
N ALA A 144 -0.74 4.63 4.25
CA ALA A 144 0.23 5.48 3.58
C ALA A 144 1.41 5.68 4.52
N GLU A 145 2.62 5.40 4.03
CA GLU A 145 3.84 5.53 4.81
C GLU A 145 4.90 6.31 4.04
N SER A 146 5.72 7.04 4.79
CA SER A 146 6.78 7.89 4.28
C SER A 146 8.03 7.71 5.12
N ASN A 147 9.14 7.46 4.45
CA ASN A 147 10.48 7.41 5.03
C ASN A 147 11.33 8.48 4.32
N PHE A 148 12.04 9.29 5.10
CA PHE A 148 12.84 10.36 4.54
C PHE A 148 14.06 10.70 5.39
N ILE A 149 15.05 11.32 4.76
CA ILE A 149 16.12 12.07 5.42
C ILE A 149 15.99 13.52 4.97
N ASP A 150 15.84 14.44 5.92
CA ASP A 150 15.78 15.87 5.61
C ASP A 150 17.17 16.46 5.29
N ASN A 151 17.20 17.61 4.61
CA ASN A 151 18.45 18.25 4.17
C ASN A 151 19.41 18.55 5.33
N ALA A 152 18.87 18.91 6.51
CA ALA A 152 19.68 19.25 7.67
C ALA A 152 20.36 18.02 8.26
N THR A 153 19.65 16.90 8.34
CA THR A 153 20.13 15.60 8.80
C THR A 153 21.13 15.03 7.82
N ALA A 154 20.84 15.06 6.52
CA ALA A 154 21.76 14.64 5.47
C ALA A 154 23.09 15.41 5.56
N LYS A 155 23.01 16.75 5.58
CA LYS A 155 24.19 17.62 5.72
C LYS A 155 24.97 17.30 6.99
N LYS A 156 24.30 17.08 8.13
CA LYS A 156 24.96 16.75 9.39
C LYS A 156 25.72 15.43 9.30
N ILE A 157 25.14 14.38 8.70
CA ILE A 157 25.81 13.08 8.51
C ILE A 157 27.01 13.25 7.58
N GLU A 158 26.86 13.95 6.45
CA GLU A 158 27.96 14.16 5.51
C GLU A 158 29.12 14.93 6.13
N THR A 159 28.84 15.99 6.91
CA THR A 159 29.89 16.81 7.53
C THR A 159 30.54 16.15 8.73
N THR A 160 29.80 15.35 9.50
CA THR A 160 30.30 14.71 10.74
C THR A 160 30.96 13.37 10.46
N ASN A 161 30.47 12.65 9.45
CA ASN A 161 30.94 11.33 9.09
C ASN A 161 31.44 11.34 7.64
N SER A 162 30.60 10.95 6.69
CA SER A 162 30.92 10.98 5.27
C SER A 162 29.66 10.80 4.43
N LYS A 163 29.75 11.08 3.13
CA LYS A 163 28.72 10.73 2.15
C LYS A 163 28.41 9.23 2.11
N LEU A 164 29.41 8.38 2.30
CA LEU A 164 29.21 6.93 2.35
C LEU A 164 28.33 6.52 3.53
N GLU A 165 28.47 7.18 4.69
CA GLU A 165 27.61 6.91 5.84
C GLU A 165 26.18 7.42 5.64
N LEU A 166 26.00 8.55 4.94
CA LEU A 166 24.66 8.98 4.50
C LEU A 166 24.03 7.95 3.55
N ASP A 167 24.80 7.42 2.59
CA ASP A 167 24.31 6.41 1.66
C ASP A 167 23.92 5.10 2.36
N LYS A 168 24.69 4.67 3.37
CA LYS A 168 24.33 3.53 4.22
C LYS A 168 23.08 3.77 5.04
N ALA A 169 22.98 4.94 5.68
CA ALA A 169 21.80 5.31 6.46
C ALA A 169 20.55 5.34 5.57
N TRP A 170 20.68 5.86 4.35
CA TRP A 170 19.60 5.82 3.37
C TRP A 170 19.25 4.41 2.95
N ALA A 171 20.24 3.57 2.61
CA ALA A 171 20.01 2.19 2.20
C ALA A 171 19.30 1.37 3.29
N GLU A 172 19.61 1.64 4.56
CA GLU A 172 18.95 1.05 5.72
C GLU A 172 17.49 1.50 5.83
N LEU A 173 17.26 2.82 5.83
CA LEU A 173 15.94 3.41 5.98
C LEU A 173 15.01 3.04 4.82
N SER A 174 15.53 3.00 3.59
CA SER A 174 14.75 2.70 2.40
C SER A 174 14.32 1.22 2.31
N ARG A 175 14.82 0.33 3.20
CA ARG A 175 14.30 -1.04 3.30
C ARG A 175 12.84 -1.10 3.74
N ASN A 176 12.34 -0.05 4.39
CA ASN A 176 10.94 0.09 4.76
C ASN A 176 10.03 0.46 3.57
N CYS A 177 10.59 0.63 2.37
CA CYS A 177 9.87 0.92 1.15
C CYS A 177 9.88 -0.35 0.26
N PRO A 178 8.80 -1.16 0.26
CA PRO A 178 8.82 -2.56 -0.17
C PRO A 178 9.40 -2.83 -1.56
N ASN A 179 9.21 -1.93 -2.55
CA ASN A 179 9.83 -2.08 -3.87
C ASN A 179 10.65 -0.86 -4.32
N PHE A 180 11.10 -0.01 -3.40
CA PHE A 180 12.00 1.09 -3.74
C PHE A 180 13.43 0.54 -3.95
N ARG A 181 13.85 0.42 -5.22
CA ARG A 181 15.20 0.00 -5.63
C ARG A 181 15.63 0.74 -6.89
#